data_AF-A0A5C3QJ21-F1
#
_entry.id   AF-A0A5C3QJ21-F1
#
_cell.length_a   1.000
_cell.length_b   1.000
_cell.length_c   1.000
_cell.angle_alpha   90.00
_cell.angle_beta   90.00
_cell.angle_gamma   90.00
#
_symmetry.space_group_name_H-M   'P 1'
#
loop_
_entity.id
_entity.type
_entity.pdbx_description
1 polymer ?
#
loop_
_entity_poly.entity_id
_entity_poly.type
_entity_poly.pdbx_seq_one_letter_code
_entity_poly.pdbx_strand_id
1 'polypeptide(L)'
;MVFRLPTHVTPFVPPPSSQTMPQPSWRGSLFIDGFRPADRNHQGINVIAAEVEGNSQLSNWPAHIYAQVTLHRPVLKDMMALLEHQNLPSAVLMADRFPQSAETQAANSANFLSFINFLTQGSLVAVARWSSERIPTTSITVVFYPSPTSTALLHCSIFLQHTPLPAFLSSPSSPPSNARLPPHIQASPPTSYPSSSRSRSRPRSTSHEHSKSPAPFPFTHQSSTPL
;
A
#
# COMPACT_ATOMS: atom_id res chain seq x y z
N MET A 1 -23.66 -53.76 12.58
CA MET A 1 -23.51 -52.33 12.88
C MET A 1 -22.10 -52.10 13.40
N VAL A 2 -21.23 -51.44 12.64
CA VAL A 2 -19.86 -51.11 13.09
C VAL A 2 -19.69 -49.61 12.94
N PHE A 3 -19.87 -48.91 14.05
CA PHE A 3 -19.48 -47.51 14.20
C PHE A 3 -17.96 -47.45 14.36
N ARG A 4 -17.26 -46.76 13.47
CA ARG A 4 -15.87 -46.36 13.71
C ARG A 4 -15.72 -44.84 13.61
N LEU A 5 -14.89 -44.36 14.54
CA LEU A 5 -14.17 -43.09 14.63
C LEU A 5 -14.81 -41.91 15.37
N PRO A 6 -14.17 -41.57 16.50
CA PRO A 6 -13.74 -40.22 16.80
C PRO A 6 -12.21 -40.15 16.65
N THR A 7 -11.71 -39.60 15.54
CA THR A 7 -10.30 -39.22 15.43
C THR A 7 -10.08 -37.99 16.30
N HIS A 8 -9.38 -38.18 17.42
CA HIS A 8 -9.06 -37.15 18.39
C HIS A 8 -8.12 -36.13 17.71
N VAL A 9 -8.68 -34.99 17.29
CA VAL A 9 -7.89 -33.88 16.73
C VAL A 9 -7.14 -33.24 17.90
N THR A 10 -5.93 -33.73 18.17
CA THR A 10 -5.03 -33.07 19.12
C THR A 10 -4.73 -31.68 18.57
N PRO A 11 -5.05 -30.59 19.30
CA PRO A 11 -4.76 -29.25 18.85
C PRO A 11 -3.24 -29.11 18.78
N PHE A 12 -2.73 -28.93 17.56
CA PHE A 12 -1.31 -28.74 17.26
C PHE A 12 -0.90 -27.32 17.69
N VAL A 13 -0.95 -27.07 19.00
CA VAL A 13 -0.35 -25.87 19.60
C VAL A 13 1.13 -26.22 19.76
N PRO A 14 2.04 -25.56 19.03
CA PRO A 14 3.46 -25.81 19.21
C PRO A 14 3.82 -25.52 20.68
N PRO A 15 4.70 -26.34 21.29
CA PRO A 15 5.11 -26.14 22.67
C PRO A 15 5.66 -24.72 22.84
N PRO A 16 5.44 -24.06 23.99
CA PRO A 16 5.81 -22.67 24.22
C PRO A 16 7.31 -22.38 23.98
N SER A 17 8.17 -23.39 24.12
CA SER A 17 9.60 -23.31 23.79
C SER A 17 9.91 -23.23 22.28
N SER A 18 8.95 -23.55 21.42
CA SER A 18 9.03 -23.45 19.96
C SER A 18 8.25 -22.26 19.41
N GLN A 19 7.69 -21.41 20.27
CA GLN A 19 7.12 -20.13 19.83
C GLN A 19 8.27 -19.19 19.49
N THR A 20 8.68 -19.19 18.23
CA THR A 20 9.62 -18.20 17.71
C THR A 20 9.03 -16.82 17.97
N MET A 21 9.75 -15.95 18.68
CA MET A 21 9.31 -14.56 18.85
C MET A 21 9.00 -14.00 17.47
N PRO A 22 7.82 -13.38 17.26
CA PRO A 22 7.50 -12.77 15.98
C PRO A 22 8.63 -11.83 15.60
N GLN A 23 9.28 -12.08 14.46
CA GLN A 23 10.29 -11.15 13.97
C GLN A 23 9.68 -9.75 13.88
N PRO A 24 10.42 -8.69 14.24
CA PRO A 24 9.92 -7.34 14.17
C PRO A 24 9.58 -7.01 12.72
N SER A 25 8.29 -6.97 12.41
CA SER A 25 7.81 -6.51 11.11
C SER A 25 7.89 -5.00 11.06
N TRP A 26 8.40 -4.47 9.95
CA TRP A 26 8.35 -3.02 9.74
C TRP A 26 6.91 -2.62 9.44
N ARG A 27 6.53 -1.42 9.87
CA ARG A 27 5.19 -0.87 9.72
C ARG A 27 5.29 0.59 9.32
N GLY A 28 4.52 0.98 8.31
CA GLY A 28 4.55 2.35 7.83
C GLY A 28 3.49 2.63 6.78
N SER A 29 3.61 3.78 6.13
CA SER A 29 2.68 4.24 5.10
C SER A 29 3.37 4.35 3.74
N LEU A 30 2.72 3.82 2.72
CA LEU A 30 3.15 3.87 1.34
C LEU A 30 2.36 4.93 0.58
N PHE A 31 3.05 5.94 0.06
CA PHE A 31 2.50 6.98 -0.80
C PHE A 31 2.92 6.70 -2.23
N ILE A 32 1.96 6.61 -3.15
CA ILE A 32 2.21 6.17 -4.52
C ILE A 32 1.90 7.30 -5.48
N ASP A 33 2.90 7.73 -6.23
CA ASP A 33 2.75 8.66 -7.35
C ASP A 33 2.45 7.91 -8.66
N GLY A 34 1.55 8.46 -9.46
CA GLY A 34 1.09 7.87 -10.73
C GLY A 34 0.00 6.80 -10.61
N PHE A 35 -0.51 6.50 -9.41
CA PHE A 35 -1.59 5.52 -9.22
C PHE A 35 -2.96 6.07 -9.63
N ARG A 36 -3.25 7.35 -9.39
CA ARG A 36 -4.51 8.00 -9.80
C ARG A 36 -4.30 9.50 -10.06
N PRO A 37 -4.58 10.01 -11.28
CA PRO A 37 -4.48 11.44 -11.58
C PRO A 37 -5.58 12.30 -10.92
N ALA A 38 -6.68 11.69 -10.48
CA ALA A 38 -7.83 12.39 -9.90
C ALA A 38 -7.75 12.55 -8.37
N ASP A 39 -6.92 11.77 -7.68
CA ASP A 39 -6.80 11.79 -6.22
C ASP A 39 -5.76 12.83 -5.80
N ARG A 40 -6.17 14.09 -5.72
CA ARG A 40 -5.35 15.17 -5.13
C ARG A 40 -5.11 14.97 -3.62
N ASN A 41 -5.78 13.99 -3.02
CA ASN A 41 -5.59 13.62 -1.64
C ASN A 41 -4.66 12.40 -1.61
N HIS A 42 -3.37 12.64 -1.36
CA HIS A 42 -2.35 11.59 -1.22
C HIS A 42 -2.64 10.73 0.03
N GLN A 43 -3.69 9.92 0.01
CA GLN A 43 -3.97 8.99 1.08
C GLN A 43 -2.92 7.88 1.04
N GLY A 44 -2.06 7.86 2.05
CA GLY A 44 -1.07 6.81 2.23
C GLY A 44 -1.75 5.48 2.55
N ILE A 45 -1.20 4.39 2.02
CA ILE A 45 -1.65 3.04 2.30
C ILE A 45 -0.82 2.51 3.47
N ASN A 46 -1.47 2.16 4.58
CA ASN A 46 -0.78 1.60 5.73
C ASN A 46 -0.44 0.14 5.46
N VAL A 47 0.82 -0.22 5.61
CA VAL A 47 1.37 -1.51 5.24
C VAL A 47 2.25 -2.06 6.36
N ILE A 48 2.31 -3.39 6.43
CA ILE A 48 3.29 -4.15 7.21
C ILE A 48 4.21 -4.85 6.22
N ALA A 49 5.52 -4.82 6.48
CA ALA A 49 6.50 -5.61 5.74
C ALA A 49 7.06 -6.73 6.62
N ALA A 50 7.16 -7.92 6.05
CA ALA A 50 7.81 -9.08 6.62
C ALA A 50 9.01 -9.49 5.75
N GLU A 51 10.13 -9.80 6.39
CA GLU A 51 11.32 -10.31 5.71
C GLU A 51 11.02 -11.69 5.16
N VAL A 52 11.38 -11.93 3.90
CA VAL A 52 11.25 -13.24 3.26
C VAL A 52 12.61 -13.86 3.05
N GLU A 53 13.58 -13.08 2.55
CA GLU A 53 14.88 -13.60 2.20
C GLU A 53 15.98 -12.54 2.37
N GLY A 54 17.08 -12.95 3.01
CA GLY A 54 18.27 -12.13 3.20
C GLY A 54 18.10 -11.00 4.22
N ASN A 55 19.19 -10.30 4.53
CA ASN A 55 19.19 -9.19 5.48
C ASN A 55 18.53 -7.95 4.86
N SER A 56 17.20 -7.89 4.91
CA SER A 56 16.39 -6.84 4.30
C SER A 56 16.45 -5.50 5.05
N GLN A 57 17.08 -5.48 6.23
CA GLN A 57 17.25 -4.30 7.08
C GLN A 57 15.96 -3.50 7.27
N LEU A 58 14.83 -4.19 7.45
CA LEU A 58 13.50 -3.56 7.65
C LEU A 58 13.50 -2.53 8.79
N SER A 59 14.36 -2.69 9.79
CA SER A 59 14.53 -1.73 10.89
C SER A 59 15.07 -0.36 10.46
N ASN A 60 15.65 -0.25 9.27
CA ASN A 60 16.17 0.99 8.68
C ASN A 60 15.18 1.65 7.70
N TRP A 61 14.02 1.06 7.47
CA TRP A 61 13.04 1.63 6.55
C TRP A 61 12.35 2.86 7.16
N PRO A 62 12.15 3.94 6.41
CA PRO A 62 11.48 5.14 6.90
C PRO A 62 10.01 4.83 7.18
N ALA A 63 9.37 5.52 8.13
CA ALA A 63 7.95 5.32 8.42
C ALA A 63 7.02 5.67 7.23
N HIS A 64 7.48 6.54 6.34
CA HIS A 64 6.76 6.97 5.15
C HIS A 64 7.61 6.69 3.92
N ILE A 65 7.10 5.87 3.01
CA ILE A 65 7.77 5.51 1.76
C ILE A 65 7.02 6.17 0.61
N TYR A 66 7.75 6.89 -0.23
CA TYR A 66 7.24 7.47 -1.46
C TYR A 66 7.69 6.63 -2.64
N ALA A 67 6.74 5.99 -3.31
CA ALA A 67 6.98 5.14 -4.47
C ALA A 67 6.43 5.81 -5.74
N GLN A 68 7.18 5.71 -6.82
CA GLN A 68 6.80 6.18 -8.14
C GLN A 68 6.49 4.99 -9.04
N VAL A 69 5.34 4.98 -9.72
CA VAL A 69 5.03 3.92 -10.68
C VAL A 69 5.74 4.18 -12.02
N THR A 70 6.39 3.16 -12.56
CA THR A 70 7.02 3.23 -13.88
C THR A 70 5.97 3.05 -14.99
N LEU A 71 5.37 4.14 -15.46
CA LEU A 71 4.23 4.10 -16.41
C LEU A 71 4.60 3.84 -17.87
N HIS A 72 5.88 3.95 -18.26
CA HIS A 72 6.26 4.04 -19.67
C HIS A 72 6.31 2.71 -20.42
N ARG A 73 6.47 1.57 -19.73
CA ARG A 73 6.62 0.26 -20.36
C ARG A 73 6.21 -0.86 -19.40
N PRO A 74 5.62 -1.98 -19.88
CA PRO A 74 5.47 -3.18 -19.07
C PRO A 74 6.85 -3.74 -18.73
N VAL A 75 7.29 -3.57 -17.49
CA VAL A 75 8.63 -3.94 -17.00
C VAL A 75 8.59 -5.11 -16.02
N LEU A 76 7.40 -5.57 -15.62
CA LEU A 76 7.25 -6.65 -14.64
C LEU A 76 7.94 -7.94 -15.07
N LYS A 77 7.81 -8.34 -16.36
CA LYS A 77 8.46 -9.55 -16.87
C LYS A 77 9.99 -9.46 -16.82
N ASP A 78 10.55 -8.34 -17.26
CA ASP A 78 11.99 -8.09 -17.25
C ASP A 78 12.52 -8.07 -15.80
N MET A 79 11.73 -7.53 -14.87
CA MET A 79 12.03 -7.55 -13.44
C MET A 79 12.02 -8.96 -12.85
N MET A 80 11.00 -9.77 -13.13
CA MET A 80 10.92 -11.15 -12.65
C MET A 80 12.09 -11.99 -13.16
N ALA A 81 12.43 -11.86 -14.45
CA ALA A 81 13.60 -12.53 -15.01
C ALA A 81 14.89 -12.09 -14.30
N LEU A 82 15.06 -10.80 -14.00
CA LEU A 82 16.23 -10.32 -13.25
C LEU A 82 16.32 -10.92 -11.84
N LEU A 83 15.18 -11.03 -11.15
CA LEU A 83 15.11 -11.59 -9.80
C LEU A 83 15.44 -13.08 -9.75
N GLU A 84 15.10 -13.84 -10.79
CA GLU A 84 15.50 -15.25 -10.89
C GLU A 84 17.03 -15.44 -10.98
N HIS A 85 17.74 -14.42 -11.49
CA HIS A 85 19.20 -14.48 -11.66
C HIS A 85 19.97 -13.83 -10.49
N GLN A 86 19.31 -13.03 -9.65
CA GLN A 86 19.95 -12.27 -8.58
C GLN A 86 19.29 -12.58 -7.23
N ASN A 87 20.07 -13.08 -6.28
CA ASN A 87 19.65 -13.27 -4.89
C ASN A 87 19.63 -11.92 -4.15
N LEU A 88 18.65 -11.08 -4.47
CA LEU A 88 18.45 -9.80 -3.81
C LEU A 88 17.69 -9.99 -2.50
N PRO A 89 18.03 -9.22 -1.43
CA PRO A 89 17.21 -9.18 -0.24
C PRO A 89 15.78 -8.80 -0.60
N SER A 90 14.82 -9.56 -0.07
CA SER A 90 13.41 -9.40 -0.39
C SER A 90 12.53 -9.38 0.86
N ALA A 91 11.45 -8.61 0.76
CA ALA A 91 10.42 -8.56 1.77
C ALA A 91 9.03 -8.59 1.10
N VAL A 92 8.02 -8.93 1.89
CA VAL A 92 6.63 -8.96 1.44
C VAL A 92 5.83 -7.96 2.24
N LEU A 93 5.05 -7.16 1.53
CA LEU A 93 4.15 -6.17 2.07
C LEU A 93 2.71 -6.69 2.04
N MET A 94 1.98 -6.35 3.08
CA MET A 94 0.55 -6.60 3.21
C MET A 94 -0.15 -5.37 3.79
N ALA A 95 -1.43 -5.21 3.49
CA ALA A 95 -2.24 -4.16 4.11
C ALA A 95 -2.25 -4.31 5.64
N ASP A 96 -1.96 -3.22 6.33
CA ASP A 96 -1.99 -3.20 7.79
C ASP A 96 -3.44 -3.36 8.30
N ARG A 97 -3.59 -4.15 9.36
CA ARG A 97 -4.84 -4.42 10.07
C ARG A 97 -4.90 -3.70 11.41
N PHE A 98 -4.26 -2.53 11.52
CA PHE A 98 -4.17 -1.76 12.76
C PHE A 98 -5.57 -1.57 13.39
N PRO A 99 -5.70 -1.56 14.73
CA PRO A 99 -6.96 -1.34 15.45
C PRO A 99 -7.48 0.10 15.31
N GLN A 100 -7.78 0.50 14.09
CA GLN A 100 -8.61 1.65 13.74
C GLN A 100 -10.06 1.19 13.55
N SER A 101 -10.95 2.12 13.24
CA SER A 101 -12.32 1.79 12.88
C SER A 101 -12.36 0.75 11.75
N ALA A 102 -13.34 -0.16 11.79
CA ALA A 102 -13.50 -1.19 10.76
C ALA A 102 -13.63 -0.59 9.34
N GLU A 103 -14.19 0.61 9.24
CA GLU A 103 -14.31 1.36 7.98
C GLU A 103 -12.95 1.79 7.43
N THR A 104 -12.07 2.34 8.27
CA THR A 104 -10.71 2.74 7.86
C THR A 104 -9.88 1.53 7.42
N GLN A 105 -10.03 0.40 8.12
CA GLN A 105 -9.35 -0.84 7.75
C GLN A 105 -9.86 -1.39 6.40
N ALA A 106 -11.17 -1.38 6.17
CA ALA A 106 -11.77 -1.78 4.91
C ALA A 106 -11.28 -0.87 3.76
N ALA A 107 -11.24 0.44 3.98
CA ALA A 107 -10.72 1.39 3.01
C ALA A 107 -9.22 1.18 2.70
N ASN A 108 -8.39 0.98 3.73
CA ASN A 108 -6.95 0.71 3.56
C ASN A 108 -6.71 -0.57 2.75
N SER A 109 -7.41 -1.66 3.10
CA SER A 109 -7.28 -2.92 2.38
C SER A 109 -7.81 -2.84 0.94
N ALA A 110 -8.92 -2.15 0.70
CA ALA A 110 -9.43 -1.90 -0.65
C ALA A 110 -8.47 -1.06 -1.49
N ASN A 111 -7.84 -0.03 -0.90
CA ASN A 111 -6.83 0.80 -1.57
C ASN A 111 -5.58 -0.01 -1.91
N PHE A 112 -5.09 -0.83 -0.98
CA PHE A 112 -3.95 -1.72 -1.22
C PHE A 112 -4.22 -2.73 -2.33
N LEU A 113 -5.39 -3.38 -2.33
CA LEU A 113 -5.79 -4.31 -3.39
C LEU A 113 -5.97 -3.60 -4.74
N SER A 114 -6.54 -2.40 -4.73
CA SER A 114 -6.66 -1.58 -5.94
C SER A 114 -5.29 -1.26 -6.53
N PHE A 115 -4.30 -0.99 -5.68
CA PHE A 115 -2.91 -0.74 -6.10
C PHE A 115 -2.25 -1.99 -6.69
N ILE A 116 -2.36 -3.14 -6.03
CA ILE A 116 -1.85 -4.40 -6.57
C ILE A 116 -2.48 -4.70 -7.94
N ASN A 117 -3.80 -4.57 -8.05
CA ASN A 117 -4.51 -4.81 -9.30
C ASN A 117 -4.05 -3.87 -10.42
N PHE A 118 -3.79 -2.60 -10.11
CA PHE A 118 -3.25 -1.65 -11.07
C PHE A 118 -1.86 -2.04 -11.58
N LEU A 119 -0.95 -2.43 -10.69
CA LEU A 119 0.38 -2.91 -11.09
C LEU A 119 0.28 -4.19 -11.94
N THR A 120 -0.56 -5.15 -11.53
CA THR A 120 -0.77 -6.41 -12.24
C THR A 120 -1.34 -6.18 -13.64
N GLN A 121 -2.42 -5.39 -13.75
CA GLN A 121 -3.09 -5.11 -15.03
C GLN A 121 -2.16 -4.39 -16.01
N GLY A 122 -1.37 -3.43 -15.52
CA GLY A 122 -0.42 -2.71 -16.38
C GLY A 122 0.91 -3.43 -16.59
N SER A 123 1.15 -4.58 -15.95
CA SER A 123 2.47 -5.22 -15.90
C SER A 123 3.57 -4.25 -15.47
N LEU A 124 3.26 -3.42 -14.47
CA LEU A 124 4.10 -2.33 -13.97
C LEU A 124 4.78 -2.72 -12.65
N VAL A 125 5.74 -1.89 -12.26
CA VAL A 125 6.39 -1.92 -10.94
C VAL A 125 6.37 -0.51 -10.36
N ALA A 126 6.44 -0.42 -9.04
CA ALA A 126 6.66 0.86 -8.35
C ALA A 126 8.06 0.89 -7.74
N VAL A 127 8.70 2.05 -7.77
CA VAL A 127 10.08 2.22 -7.29
C VAL A 127 10.09 3.31 -6.23
N ALA A 128 10.60 2.98 -5.04
CA ALA A 128 10.91 3.96 -4.00
C ALA A 128 12.42 4.08 -3.81
N ARG A 129 12.86 5.30 -3.48
CA ARG A 129 14.26 5.59 -3.23
C ARG A 129 14.36 6.49 -2.01
N TRP A 130 15.29 6.18 -1.11
CA TRP A 130 15.62 7.04 0.03
C TRP A 130 17.09 6.89 0.42
N SER A 131 17.62 7.92 1.08
CA SER A 131 18.93 7.87 1.74
C SER A 131 18.76 7.43 3.19
N SER A 132 19.61 6.52 3.66
CA SER A 132 19.65 6.17 5.08
C SER A 132 20.51 7.18 5.84
N GLU A 133 19.97 7.82 6.88
CA GLU A 133 20.75 8.75 7.73
C GLU A 133 21.88 8.03 8.48
N ARG A 134 21.72 6.73 8.75
CA ARG A 134 22.71 5.91 9.45
C ARG A 134 23.96 5.66 8.61
N ILE A 135 23.83 5.69 7.28
CA ILE A 135 24.91 5.45 6.33
C ILE A 135 24.81 6.52 5.23
N PRO A 136 25.41 7.70 5.43
CA PRO A 136 25.21 8.90 4.59
C PRO A 136 25.50 8.72 3.09
N THR A 137 26.15 7.62 2.71
CA THR A 137 26.53 7.31 1.33
C THR A 137 25.60 6.32 0.64
N THR A 138 24.75 5.60 1.38
CA THR A 138 23.96 4.49 0.83
C THR A 138 22.54 4.93 0.49
N SER A 139 22.28 5.09 -0.81
CA SER A 139 20.93 5.14 -1.34
C SER A 139 20.35 3.73 -1.38
N ILE A 140 19.17 3.55 -0.79
CA ILE A 140 18.40 2.32 -0.86
C ILE A 140 17.34 2.51 -1.93
N THR A 141 17.30 1.62 -2.92
CA THR A 141 16.24 1.57 -3.91
C THR A 141 15.41 0.31 -3.66
N VAL A 142 14.10 0.47 -3.50
CA VAL A 142 13.17 -0.64 -3.31
C VAL A 142 12.21 -0.68 -4.48
N VAL A 143 12.10 -1.85 -5.10
CA VAL A 143 11.20 -2.10 -6.22
C VAL A 143 10.06 -2.97 -5.74
N PHE A 144 8.83 -2.47 -5.85
CA PHE A 144 7.60 -3.17 -5.51
C PHE A 144 6.95 -3.77 -6.74
N TYR A 145 6.54 -5.02 -6.64
CA TYR A 145 5.88 -5.75 -7.71
C TYR A 145 4.83 -6.73 -7.14
N PRO A 146 3.73 -6.99 -7.88
CA PRO A 146 2.69 -7.89 -7.42
C PRO A 146 3.22 -9.32 -7.28
N SER A 147 2.75 -10.03 -6.25
CA SER A 147 3.08 -11.45 -6.09
C SER A 147 2.44 -12.28 -7.20
N PRO A 148 3.16 -13.23 -7.83
CA PRO A 148 2.55 -14.14 -8.80
C PRO A 148 1.61 -15.17 -8.14
N THR A 149 1.76 -15.39 -6.83
CA THR A 149 0.99 -16.42 -6.09
C THR A 149 -0.13 -15.85 -5.24
N SER A 150 -0.17 -14.52 -5.02
CA SER A 150 -1.16 -13.88 -4.16
C SER A 150 -1.57 -12.50 -4.64
N THR A 151 -2.87 -12.24 -4.70
CA THR A 151 -3.43 -10.93 -5.04
C THR A 151 -3.45 -9.96 -3.85
N ALA A 152 -3.13 -10.44 -2.65
CA ALA A 152 -3.16 -9.66 -1.42
C ALA A 152 -1.76 -9.39 -0.86
N LEU A 153 -0.70 -9.75 -1.60
CA LEU A 153 0.68 -9.56 -1.21
C LEU A 153 1.44 -8.81 -2.30
N LEU A 154 2.29 -7.89 -1.86
CA LEU A 154 3.17 -7.12 -2.73
C LEU A 154 4.61 -7.49 -2.37
N HIS A 155 5.37 -8.04 -3.30
CA HIS A 155 6.79 -8.30 -3.07
C HIS A 155 7.58 -7.02 -3.25
N CYS A 156 8.71 -6.95 -2.56
CA CYS A 156 9.69 -5.93 -2.79
C CYS A 156 11.10 -6.50 -2.79
N SER A 157 11.92 -5.97 -3.68
CA SER A 157 13.35 -6.31 -3.77
C SER A 157 14.17 -5.07 -3.50
N ILE A 158 15.24 -5.26 -2.73
CA ILE A 158 16.05 -4.18 -2.20
C ILE A 158 17.37 -4.14 -2.96
N PHE A 159 17.61 -3.03 -3.65
CA PHE A 159 18.85 -2.72 -4.33
C PHE A 159 19.68 -1.82 -3.41
N LEU A 160 20.78 -2.37 -2.91
CA LEU A 160 21.79 -1.64 -2.19
C LEU A 160 22.72 -0.92 -3.19
N GLN A 161 23.46 0.07 -2.72
CA GLN A 161 24.31 0.95 -3.54
C GLN A 161 25.27 0.23 -4.50
N HIS A 162 25.75 -0.96 -4.15
CA HIS A 162 26.68 -1.73 -4.99
C HIS A 162 25.98 -2.58 -6.06
N THR A 163 24.66 -2.75 -5.97
CA THR A 163 23.89 -3.51 -6.95
C THR A 163 23.50 -2.57 -8.09
N PRO A 164 23.96 -2.80 -9.33
CA PRO A 164 23.62 -1.93 -10.45
C PRO A 164 22.11 -1.96 -10.69
N LEU A 165 21.49 -0.78 -10.69
CA LEU A 165 20.08 -0.65 -11.03
C LEU A 165 19.92 -0.90 -12.54
N PRO A 166 18.97 -1.75 -12.96
CA PRO A 166 18.72 -1.98 -14.38
C PRO A 166 18.39 -0.69 -15.12
N ALA A 167 18.87 -0.57 -16.36
CA ALA A 167 18.66 0.63 -17.19
C ALA A 167 17.18 0.95 -17.38
N PHE A 168 16.31 -0.08 -17.43
CA PHE A 168 14.86 0.11 -17.57
C PHE A 168 14.19 0.72 -16.33
N LEU A 169 14.79 0.61 -15.14
CA LEU A 169 14.33 1.29 -13.92
C LEU A 169 15.01 2.66 -13.71
N SER A 170 16.08 2.92 -14.46
CA SER A 170 16.86 4.15 -14.42
C SER A 170 16.26 5.25 -15.29
N SER A 171 14.96 5.14 -15.63
CA SER A 171 14.30 6.17 -16.43
C SER A 171 14.55 7.53 -15.79
N PRO A 172 14.98 8.54 -16.55
CA PRO A 172 15.18 9.89 -16.05
C PRO A 172 13.80 10.48 -15.75
N SER A 173 13.16 10.05 -14.65
CA SER A 173 12.13 10.86 -14.05
C SER A 173 12.84 12.14 -13.65
N SER A 174 12.53 13.19 -14.40
CA SER A 174 12.93 14.55 -14.05
C SER A 174 12.62 14.71 -12.56
N PRO A 175 13.55 15.27 -11.76
CA PRO A 175 13.28 15.47 -10.35
C PRO A 175 11.91 16.16 -10.24
N PRO A 176 11.02 15.72 -9.33
CA PRO A 176 9.80 16.47 -9.09
C PRO A 176 10.29 17.89 -8.84
N SER A 177 9.99 18.80 -9.77
CA SER A 177 10.36 20.20 -9.60
C SER A 177 9.80 20.54 -8.25
N ASN A 178 10.70 20.76 -7.28
CA ASN A 178 10.38 21.41 -6.02
C ASN A 178 9.34 22.42 -6.36
N ALA A 179 8.15 22.29 -5.78
CA ALA A 179 7.06 23.23 -5.94
C ALA A 179 7.67 24.62 -5.85
N ARG A 180 7.94 25.23 -7.02
CA ARG A 180 8.29 26.63 -7.11
C ARG A 180 6.98 27.25 -6.71
N LEU A 181 6.89 27.60 -5.43
CA LEU A 181 6.01 28.64 -4.97
C LEU A 181 6.03 29.71 -6.07
N PRO A 182 4.87 30.08 -6.62
CA PRO A 182 4.83 31.05 -7.70
C PRO A 182 5.68 32.25 -7.28
N PRO A 183 6.53 32.81 -8.15
CA PRO A 183 7.27 34.01 -7.81
C PRO A 183 6.25 35.03 -7.33
N HIS A 184 6.42 35.41 -6.06
CA HIS A 184 5.71 36.49 -5.41
C HIS A 184 5.74 37.69 -6.37
N ILE A 185 4.63 37.92 -7.07
CA ILE A 185 4.44 39.11 -7.89
C ILE A 185 4.57 40.27 -6.92
N GLN A 186 5.65 41.02 -7.09
CA GLN A 186 5.94 42.24 -6.36
C GLN A 186 4.74 43.17 -6.51
N ALA A 187 4.04 43.39 -5.40
CA ALA A 187 2.85 44.22 -5.31
C ALA A 187 3.17 45.64 -5.82
N SER A 188 2.46 46.05 -6.87
CA SER A 188 2.30 47.47 -7.21
C SER A 188 1.22 48.07 -6.31
N PRO A 189 1.30 49.38 -5.96
CA PRO A 189 0.39 50.00 -5.00
C PRO A 189 -1.07 50.04 -5.52
N PRO A 190 -2.07 49.96 -4.63
CA PRO A 190 -3.47 49.87 -5.02
C PRO A 190 -4.02 51.23 -5.46
N THR A 191 -4.45 51.30 -6.72
CA THR A 191 -5.42 52.31 -7.17
C THR A 191 -6.79 51.97 -6.58
N SER A 192 -7.27 52.89 -5.75
CA SER A 192 -8.59 52.92 -5.14
C SER A 192 -9.71 52.87 -6.19
N TYR A 193 -10.59 51.88 -6.07
CA TYR A 193 -11.92 51.90 -6.69
C TYR A 193 -13.01 51.57 -5.66
N PRO A 194 -14.17 52.21 -5.77
CA PRO A 194 -15.11 52.34 -4.67
C PRO A 194 -15.98 51.11 -4.43
N SER A 195 -16.36 51.03 -3.16
CA SER A 195 -17.37 50.20 -2.52
C SER A 195 -18.64 50.02 -3.35
N SER A 196 -19.03 48.77 -3.56
CA SER A 196 -20.43 48.40 -3.78
C SER A 196 -20.75 47.14 -2.99
N SER A 197 -21.33 47.40 -1.82
CA SER A 197 -22.02 46.47 -0.93
C SER A 197 -23.10 45.66 -1.67
N ARG A 198 -22.96 44.33 -1.69
CA ARG A 198 -24.09 43.42 -1.88
C ARG A 198 -24.12 42.36 -0.79
N SER A 199 -24.91 42.69 0.23
CA SER A 199 -25.58 41.75 1.10
C SER A 199 -26.36 40.73 0.26
N ARG A 200 -26.14 39.43 0.48
CA ARG A 200 -27.09 38.36 0.14
C ARG A 200 -26.91 37.18 1.08
N SER A 201 -27.71 37.24 2.14
CA SER A 201 -28.51 36.15 2.72
C SER A 201 -28.22 34.72 2.28
N ARG A 202 -27.94 33.88 3.30
CA ARG A 202 -28.17 32.42 3.34
C ARG A 202 -29.45 31.98 2.60
N PRO A 203 -29.48 30.71 2.18
CA PRO A 203 -30.59 29.88 2.61
C PRO A 203 -30.14 28.61 3.36
N ARG A 204 -30.88 28.38 4.43
CA ARG A 204 -31.00 27.17 5.23
C ARG A 204 -32.16 26.37 4.63
N SER A 205 -31.94 25.11 4.26
CA SER A 205 -32.99 24.10 4.00
C SER A 205 -32.54 22.82 4.70
N THR A 206 -33.17 22.38 5.81
CA THR A 206 -34.45 21.64 5.95
C THR A 206 -34.41 20.23 5.33
N SER A 207 -34.08 19.26 6.19
CA SER A 207 -34.84 18.05 6.57
C SER A 207 -35.70 17.27 5.56
N HIS A 208 -35.80 15.96 5.86
CA HIS A 208 -36.63 14.87 5.29
C HIS A 208 -35.91 14.06 4.19
N GLU A 209 -35.95 12.73 4.12
CA GLU A 209 -36.91 11.77 4.65
C GLU A 209 -36.37 10.33 4.59
N HIS A 210 -37.08 9.43 5.25
CA HIS A 210 -37.05 7.97 5.22
C HIS A 210 -36.55 7.26 3.95
N SER A 211 -35.86 6.12 4.12
CA SER A 211 -36.46 4.81 3.77
C SER A 211 -35.60 3.58 4.12
N LYS A 212 -36.22 2.72 4.94
CA LYS A 212 -36.37 1.26 4.78
C LYS A 212 -35.13 0.36 4.81
N SER A 213 -34.98 -0.23 5.99
CA SER A 213 -34.47 -1.58 6.25
C SER A 213 -35.15 -2.66 5.39
N PRO A 214 -34.39 -3.65 4.89
CA PRO A 214 -34.88 -5.00 4.64
C PRO A 214 -34.28 -6.03 5.62
N ALA A 215 -35.07 -7.08 5.81
CA ALA A 215 -35.12 -8.04 6.91
C ALA A 215 -33.98 -9.09 6.98
N PRO A 216 -33.83 -9.78 8.13
CA PRO A 216 -32.94 -10.94 8.28
C PRO A 216 -33.50 -12.20 7.60
N PHE A 217 -32.63 -12.96 6.95
CA PHE A 217 -32.95 -14.27 6.38
C PHE A 217 -33.10 -15.34 7.48
N PRO A 218 -34.12 -16.23 7.40
CA PRO A 218 -34.25 -17.36 8.29
C PRO A 218 -33.34 -18.53 7.86
N PHE A 219 -32.46 -18.97 8.77
CA PHE A 219 -31.76 -20.24 8.65
C PHE A 219 -32.76 -21.39 8.77
N THR A 220 -32.94 -22.14 7.68
CA THR A 220 -33.70 -23.40 7.72
C THR A 220 -32.71 -24.52 8.04
N HIS A 221 -32.73 -25.01 9.27
CA HIS A 221 -32.06 -26.25 9.66
C HIS A 221 -32.80 -27.44 9.02
N GLN A 222 -32.20 -28.06 8.00
CA GLN A 222 -32.59 -29.40 7.57
C GLN A 222 -31.86 -30.41 8.45
N SER A 223 -32.59 -30.97 9.41
CA SER A 223 -32.19 -32.16 10.18
C SER A 223 -32.39 -33.40 9.32
N SER A 224 -31.29 -33.95 8.82
CA SER A 224 -31.26 -35.25 8.14
C SER A 224 -31.23 -36.36 9.19
N THR A 225 -32.31 -37.13 9.30
CA THR A 225 -32.40 -38.40 10.02
C THR A 225 -31.92 -39.54 9.10
N PRO A 226 -30.91 -40.33 9.47
CA PRO A 226 -30.62 -41.59 8.80
C PRO A 226 -31.37 -42.77 9.45
N LEU A 227 -31.90 -43.64 8.59
CA LEU A 227 -32.36 -45.01 8.87
C LEU A 227 -31.15 -45.96 8.98
#